data_AF-A0A1F2ZYD2-F1
#
_entry.id   AF-A0A1F2ZYD2-F1
#
_cell.length_a   1.000
_cell.length_b   1.000
_cell.length_c   1.000
_cell.angle_alpha   90.00
_cell.angle_beta   90.00
_cell.angle_gamma   90.00
#
_symmetry.space_group_name_H-M   'P 1'
#
loop_
_entity.id
_entity.type
_entity.pdbx_description
1 polymer ?
#
loop_
_entity_poly.entity_id
_entity_poly.type
_entity_poly.pdbx_seq_one_letter_code
_entity_poly.pdbx_strand_id
1 'polypeptide(L)'
;MNNRDSLPSVAAWRAAHLVERLGRHLRAGDFDKGLNPAQREALRYLARANRFSKTPAALADYFASSRGTVSQTLIALEGKGLIEKTKSDSDGRSVILALTAMGRAYVAADDETLLARDIESTGEAALIASALEAALRAAIRRRGGREFGVCRTCRHFERDGATRRCALLDEPLTAQDAEAICAEMEAA
;
A
#
# COMPACT_ATOMS: atom_id res chain seq x y z
N MET A 1 -3.87 29.54 22.55
CA MET A 1 -4.87 29.89 21.51
C MET A 1 -4.67 28.96 20.32
N ASN A 2 -5.67 28.16 19.99
CA ASN A 2 -5.56 27.09 18.98
C ASN A 2 -5.73 27.65 17.56
N ASN A 3 -4.73 27.43 16.72
CA ASN A 3 -4.70 27.71 15.27
C ASN A 3 -5.57 26.72 14.46
N ARG A 4 -6.77 26.39 14.96
CA ARG A 4 -7.69 25.39 14.35
C ARG A 4 -8.74 26.00 13.42
N ASP A 5 -8.86 27.33 13.40
CA ASP A 5 -9.91 28.04 12.66
C ASP A 5 -9.43 28.73 11.36
N SER A 6 -8.14 28.59 11.03
CA SER A 6 -7.59 29.12 9.77
C SER A 6 -8.00 28.19 8.62
N LEU A 7 -8.86 28.69 7.72
CA LEU A 7 -9.24 27.96 6.50
C LEU A 7 -7.99 27.55 5.69
N PRO A 8 -7.98 26.36 5.07
CA PRO A 8 -6.87 25.95 4.20
C PRO A 8 -6.65 26.96 3.07
N SER A 9 -5.39 27.12 2.64
CA SER A 9 -5.05 28.00 1.53
C SER A 9 -5.75 27.55 0.22
N VAL A 10 -5.89 28.47 -0.73
CA VAL A 10 -6.44 28.18 -2.07
C VAL A 10 -5.64 27.06 -2.76
N ALA A 11 -4.32 27.06 -2.61
CA ALA A 11 -3.45 26.01 -3.12
C ALA A 11 -3.74 24.64 -2.50
N ALA A 12 -3.97 24.58 -1.18
CA ALA A 12 -4.31 23.33 -0.49
C ALA A 12 -5.66 22.76 -0.97
N TRP A 13 -6.68 23.61 -1.15
CA TRP A 13 -7.97 23.19 -1.73
C TRP A 13 -7.81 22.69 -3.16
N ARG A 14 -7.02 23.39 -3.98
CA ARG A 14 -6.76 22.98 -5.37
C ARG A 14 -6.07 21.62 -5.43
N ALA A 15 -5.06 21.39 -4.58
CA ALA A 15 -4.38 20.11 -4.48
C ALA A 15 -5.34 18.98 -4.07
N ALA A 16 -6.17 19.21 -3.05
CA ALA A 16 -7.17 18.22 -2.62
C ALA A 16 -8.14 17.83 -3.76
N HIS A 17 -8.66 18.81 -4.52
CA HIS A 17 -9.52 18.55 -5.67
C HIS A 17 -8.79 17.80 -6.81
N LEU A 18 -7.51 18.09 -7.04
CA LEU A 18 -6.71 17.40 -8.05
C LEU A 18 -6.49 15.93 -7.68
N VAL A 19 -6.14 15.65 -6.42
CA VAL A 19 -5.98 14.28 -5.91
C VAL A 19 -7.29 13.50 -6.06
N GLU A 20 -8.42 14.10 -5.69
CA GLU A 20 -9.74 13.48 -5.82
C GLU A 20 -10.07 13.15 -7.28
N ARG A 21 -9.83 14.11 -8.19
CA ARG A 21 -10.10 13.95 -9.63
C ARG A 21 -9.20 12.90 -10.28
N LEU A 22 -7.91 12.87 -9.95
CA LEU A 22 -6.98 11.82 -10.38
C LEU A 22 -7.45 10.45 -9.88
N GLY A 23 -7.84 10.36 -8.61
CA GLY A 23 -8.38 9.12 -8.04
C GLY A 23 -9.67 8.65 -8.70
N ARG A 24 -10.53 9.54 -9.20
CA ARG A 24 -11.68 9.15 -10.05
C ARG A 24 -11.24 8.65 -11.42
N HIS A 25 -10.29 9.32 -12.05
CA HIS A 25 -9.80 8.95 -13.37
C HIS A 25 -9.20 7.54 -13.36
N LEU A 26 -8.33 7.25 -12.38
CA LEU A 26 -7.78 5.91 -12.15
C LEU A 26 -8.85 4.84 -11.90
N ARG A 27 -9.99 5.20 -11.28
CA ARG A 27 -11.07 4.23 -11.04
C ARG A 27 -11.92 3.95 -12.28
N ALA A 28 -11.95 4.89 -13.23
CA ALA A 28 -12.79 4.85 -14.44
C ALA A 28 -12.13 4.12 -15.62
N GLY A 29 -10.80 4.16 -15.76
CA GLY A 29 -10.07 3.47 -16.85
C GLY A 29 -10.18 1.93 -16.84
N ASP A 30 -10.67 1.36 -15.75
CA ASP A 30 -10.53 -0.06 -15.43
C ASP A 30 -11.79 -0.93 -15.65
N PHE A 31 -12.89 -0.40 -16.20
CA PHE A 31 -14.10 -1.20 -16.43
C PHE A 31 -13.85 -2.40 -17.36
N ASP A 32 -12.84 -2.33 -18.23
CA ASP A 32 -12.55 -3.34 -19.24
C ASP A 32 -11.85 -4.60 -18.71
N LYS A 33 -11.32 -4.60 -17.49
CA LYS A 33 -10.56 -5.75 -16.94
C LYS A 33 -11.33 -6.59 -15.91
N GLY A 34 -12.61 -6.30 -15.70
CA GLY A 34 -13.52 -7.13 -14.88
C GLY A 34 -13.14 -7.25 -13.39
N LEU A 35 -12.31 -6.34 -12.86
CA LEU A 35 -11.99 -6.23 -11.44
C LEU A 35 -12.66 -4.99 -10.83
N ASN A 36 -13.26 -5.15 -9.66
CA ASN A 36 -13.77 -4.01 -8.90
C ASN A 36 -12.62 -3.22 -8.23
N PRO A 37 -12.86 -1.98 -7.75
CA PRO A 37 -11.80 -1.15 -7.16
C PRO A 37 -11.06 -1.81 -5.97
N ALA A 38 -11.76 -2.55 -5.11
CA ALA A 38 -11.15 -3.20 -3.95
C ALA A 38 -10.23 -4.36 -4.36
N GLN A 39 -10.60 -5.10 -5.40
CA GLN A 39 -9.77 -6.17 -5.98
C GLN A 39 -8.47 -5.62 -6.56
N ARG A 40 -8.54 -4.49 -7.28
CA ARG A 40 -7.35 -3.85 -7.86
C ARG A 40 -6.41 -3.32 -6.80
N GLU A 41 -6.97 -2.61 -5.82
CA GLU A 41 -6.20 -2.11 -4.69
C GLU A 41 -5.51 -3.24 -3.94
N ALA A 42 -6.13 -4.44 -3.86
CA ALA A 42 -5.54 -5.56 -3.16
C ALA A 42 -4.34 -6.13 -3.94
N LEU A 43 -4.41 -6.17 -5.27
CA LEU A 43 -3.28 -6.55 -6.11
C LEU A 43 -2.13 -5.55 -6.01
N ARG A 44 -2.43 -4.24 -6.04
CA ARG A 44 -1.43 -3.17 -5.84
C ARG A 44 -0.76 -3.27 -4.47
N TYR A 45 -1.53 -3.48 -3.41
CA TYR A 45 -1.01 -3.72 -2.07
C TYR A 45 -0.07 -4.92 -2.05
N LEU A 46 -0.49 -6.08 -2.56
CA LEU A 46 0.31 -7.30 -2.56
C LEU A 46 1.60 -7.17 -3.40
N ALA A 47 1.60 -6.32 -4.43
CA ALA A 47 2.79 -5.99 -5.19
C ALA A 47 3.80 -5.15 -4.41
N ARG A 48 3.30 -4.26 -3.53
CA ARG A 48 4.10 -3.27 -2.79
C ARG A 48 4.44 -3.69 -1.36
N ALA A 49 3.78 -4.70 -0.80
CA ALA A 49 3.98 -5.19 0.55
C ALA A 49 5.22 -6.09 0.67
N ASN A 50 5.92 -6.00 1.80
CA ASN A 50 7.00 -6.93 2.13
C ASN A 50 6.45 -8.31 2.48
N ARG A 51 7.31 -9.33 2.55
CA ARG A 51 6.86 -10.72 2.77
C ARG A 51 6.04 -10.93 4.05
N PHE A 52 6.30 -10.15 5.10
CA PHE A 52 5.60 -10.22 6.39
C PHE A 52 4.22 -9.57 6.38
N SER A 53 3.96 -8.72 5.38
CA SER A 53 2.73 -7.92 5.29
C SER A 53 1.73 -8.49 4.28
N LYS A 54 2.02 -9.63 3.66
CA LYS A 54 1.13 -10.27 2.69
C LYS A 54 0.18 -11.24 3.36
N THR A 55 -0.60 -10.78 4.33
CA THR A 55 -1.59 -11.59 5.05
C THR A 55 -2.99 -11.00 4.93
N PRO A 56 -4.07 -11.80 5.07
CA PRO A 56 -5.42 -11.26 5.10
C PRO A 56 -5.65 -10.22 6.20
N ALA A 57 -4.98 -10.37 7.35
CA ALA A 57 -5.07 -9.43 8.47
C ALA A 57 -4.42 -8.08 8.11
N ALA A 58 -3.20 -8.11 7.57
CA ALA A 58 -2.49 -6.89 7.16
C ALA A 58 -3.23 -6.15 6.04
N LEU A 59 -3.82 -6.87 5.08
CA LEU A 59 -4.65 -6.28 4.03
C LEU A 59 -5.94 -5.64 4.59
N ALA A 60 -6.58 -6.27 5.58
CA ALA A 60 -7.75 -5.71 6.25
C ALA A 60 -7.44 -4.42 7.00
N ASP A 61 -6.33 -4.41 7.74
CA ASP A 61 -5.82 -3.24 8.45
C ASP A 61 -5.50 -2.11 7.45
N TYR A 62 -4.84 -2.44 6.32
CA TYR A 62 -4.49 -1.47 5.27
C TYR A 62 -5.73 -0.85 4.61
N PHE A 63 -6.77 -1.64 4.37
CA PHE A 63 -8.00 -1.14 3.75
C PHE A 63 -8.94 -0.42 4.72
N ALA A 64 -8.65 -0.47 6.03
CA ALA A 64 -9.60 -0.13 7.07
C ALA A 64 -10.97 -0.81 6.81
N SER A 65 -10.94 -2.08 6.40
CA SER A 65 -12.11 -2.84 5.97
C SER A 65 -12.34 -4.07 6.84
N SER A 66 -13.55 -4.61 6.82
CA SER A 66 -13.86 -5.80 7.62
C SER A 66 -13.12 -7.03 7.09
N ARG A 67 -12.79 -7.96 7.99
CA ARG A 67 -12.23 -9.27 7.60
C ARG A 67 -13.12 -10.00 6.61
N GLY A 68 -14.45 -9.86 6.73
CA GLY A 68 -15.42 -10.44 5.80
C GLY A 68 -15.28 -9.87 4.38
N THR A 69 -15.23 -8.55 4.25
CA THR A 69 -15.04 -7.85 2.96
C THR A 69 -13.72 -8.24 2.30
N VAL A 70 -12.64 -8.30 3.08
CA VAL A 70 -11.31 -8.70 2.59
C VAL A 70 -11.33 -10.16 2.16
N SER A 71 -11.96 -11.04 2.94
CA SER A 71 -12.08 -12.46 2.59
C SER A 71 -12.81 -12.66 1.26
N GLN A 72 -13.92 -11.95 1.03
CA GLN A 72 -14.63 -11.99 -0.25
C GLN A 72 -13.78 -11.45 -1.41
N THR A 73 -13.01 -10.39 -1.17
CA THR A 73 -12.07 -9.85 -2.16
C THR A 73 -11.01 -10.88 -2.54
N LEU A 74 -10.42 -11.56 -1.56
CA LEU A 74 -9.40 -12.58 -1.77
C LEU A 74 -9.97 -13.83 -2.46
N ILE A 75 -11.17 -14.28 -2.10
CA ILE A 75 -11.85 -15.39 -2.78
C ILE A 75 -12.05 -15.07 -4.26
N ALA A 76 -12.52 -13.85 -4.57
CA ALA A 76 -12.75 -13.46 -5.96
C ALA A 76 -11.44 -13.34 -6.76
N LEU A 77 -10.36 -12.83 -6.17
CA LEU A 77 -9.05 -12.74 -6.82
C LEU A 77 -8.42 -14.12 -7.04
N GLU A 78 -8.56 -15.04 -6.09
CA GLU A 78 -8.08 -16.41 -6.18
C GLU A 78 -8.87 -17.19 -7.24
N GLY A 79 -10.20 -17.07 -7.27
CA GLY A 79 -11.04 -17.67 -8.30
C GLY A 79 -10.77 -17.13 -9.70
N LYS A 80 -10.24 -15.90 -9.81
CA LYS A 80 -9.73 -15.32 -11.06
C LYS A 80 -8.28 -15.70 -11.38
N GLY A 81 -7.60 -16.49 -10.53
CA GLY A 81 -6.21 -16.92 -10.74
C GLY A 81 -5.16 -15.81 -10.58
N LEU A 82 -5.50 -14.69 -9.94
CA LEU A 82 -4.61 -13.53 -9.80
C LEU A 82 -3.76 -13.58 -8.53
N ILE A 83 -4.23 -14.32 -7.52
CA ILE A 83 -3.49 -14.59 -6.29
C ILE A 83 -3.51 -16.08 -5.96
N GLU A 84 -2.58 -16.48 -5.12
CA GLU A 84 -2.55 -17.78 -4.46
C GLU A 84 -2.41 -17.60 -2.94
N LYS A 85 -2.94 -18.58 -2.21
CA LYS A 85 -2.86 -18.66 -0.75
C LYS A 85 -2.03 -19.85 -0.33
N THR A 86 -1.01 -19.61 0.49
CA THR A 86 -0.16 -20.67 1.04
C THR A 86 -0.20 -20.60 2.56
N LYS A 87 -0.14 -21.75 3.24
CA LYS A 87 0.05 -21.76 4.69
C LYS A 87 1.44 -21.23 5.02
N SER A 88 1.55 -20.45 6.09
CA SER A 88 2.84 -19.99 6.56
C SER A 88 3.67 -21.16 7.07
N ASP A 89 4.94 -21.23 6.66
CA ASP A 89 5.89 -22.22 7.17
C ASP A 89 6.26 -21.97 8.64
N SER A 90 6.09 -20.74 9.13
CA SER A 90 6.49 -20.34 10.48
C SER A 90 5.55 -20.82 11.59
N ASP A 91 4.23 -20.83 11.34
CA ASP A 91 3.22 -21.17 12.36
C ASP A 91 2.17 -22.19 11.88
N GLY A 92 2.17 -22.56 10.58
CA GLY A 92 1.25 -23.49 9.95
C GLY A 92 -0.24 -23.08 9.97
N ARG A 93 -0.57 -21.97 10.62
CA ARG A 93 -1.94 -21.50 10.90
C ARG A 93 -2.27 -20.21 10.15
N SER A 94 -1.27 -19.38 9.90
CA SER A 94 -1.41 -18.15 9.14
C SER A 94 -1.40 -18.42 7.63
N VAL A 95 -2.08 -17.55 6.88
CA VAL A 95 -2.14 -17.61 5.41
C VAL A 95 -1.29 -16.48 4.84
N ILE A 96 -0.38 -16.83 3.94
CA ILE A 96 0.40 -15.90 3.13
C ILE A 96 -0.25 -15.77 1.76
N LEU A 97 -0.32 -14.55 1.26
CA LEU A 97 -0.87 -14.17 -0.02
C LEU A 97 0.27 -13.90 -1.00
N ALA A 98 0.20 -14.48 -2.20
CA ALA A 98 1.14 -14.16 -3.27
C ALA A 98 0.39 -13.80 -4.55
N LEU A 99 0.96 -12.88 -5.34
CA LEU A 99 0.50 -12.65 -6.70
C LEU A 99 0.94 -13.83 -7.56
N THR A 100 0.06 -14.35 -8.40
CA THR A 100 0.45 -15.29 -9.46
C THR A 100 1.20 -14.54 -10.58
N ALA A 101 1.71 -15.26 -11.58
CA ALA A 101 2.26 -14.62 -12.78
C ALA A 101 1.24 -13.70 -13.46
N MET A 102 -0.03 -14.12 -13.51
CA MET A 102 -1.11 -13.31 -14.07
C MET A 102 -1.43 -12.08 -13.19
N GLY A 103 -1.41 -12.23 -11.86
CA GLY A 103 -1.56 -11.11 -10.95
C GLY A 103 -0.46 -10.05 -11.10
N ARG A 104 0.80 -10.49 -11.28
CA ARG A 104 1.92 -9.57 -11.53
C ARG A 104 1.79 -8.86 -12.88
N ALA A 105 1.41 -9.59 -13.93
CA ALA A 105 1.18 -9.00 -15.26
C ALA A 105 0.04 -7.97 -15.23
N TYR A 106 -1.02 -8.23 -14.44
CA TYR A 106 -2.11 -7.27 -14.25
C TYR A 106 -1.59 -5.96 -13.65
N VAL A 107 -0.85 -6.03 -12.54
CA VAL A 107 -0.31 -4.83 -11.84
C VAL A 107 0.66 -4.06 -12.75
N ALA A 108 1.49 -4.76 -13.53
CA ALA A 108 2.41 -4.11 -14.46
C ALA A 108 1.69 -3.33 -15.58
N ALA A 109 0.47 -3.73 -15.93
CA ALA A 109 -0.38 -3.08 -16.92
C ALA A 109 -1.44 -2.16 -16.30
N ASP A 110 -1.37 -1.89 -15.00
CA ASP A 110 -2.33 -1.06 -14.27
C ASP A 110 -2.12 0.43 -14.54
N ASP A 111 -3.22 1.19 -14.61
CA ASP A 111 -3.22 2.64 -14.91
C ASP A 111 -2.46 3.47 -13.86
N GLU A 112 -2.23 2.95 -12.64
CA GLU A 112 -1.33 3.58 -11.66
C GLU A 112 0.08 3.78 -12.24
N THR A 113 0.53 2.86 -13.12
CA THR A 113 1.81 2.98 -13.82
C THR A 113 1.82 4.15 -14.80
N LEU A 114 0.70 4.43 -15.47
CA LEU A 114 0.58 5.58 -16.38
C LEU A 114 0.60 6.89 -15.58
N LEU A 115 -0.17 6.96 -14.49
CA LEU A 115 -0.13 8.13 -13.61
C LEU A 115 1.27 8.38 -13.03
N ALA A 116 1.99 7.31 -12.63
CA ALA A 116 3.35 7.45 -12.15
C ALA A 116 4.28 8.06 -13.22
N ARG A 117 4.11 7.67 -14.50
CA ARG A 117 4.86 8.27 -15.63
C ARG A 117 4.47 9.73 -15.87
N ASP A 118 3.19 10.06 -15.77
CA ASP A 118 2.72 11.44 -15.90
C ASP A 118 3.30 12.32 -14.79
N ILE A 119 3.36 11.81 -13.54
CA ILE A 119 4.02 12.49 -12.41
C ILE A 119 5.52 12.63 -12.66
N GLU A 120 6.20 11.59 -13.14
CA GLU A 120 7.63 11.63 -13.47
C GLU A 120 7.93 12.72 -14.52
N SER A 121 7.06 12.86 -15.52
CA SER A 121 7.21 13.85 -16.59
C SER A 121 7.18 15.32 -16.11
N THR A 122 6.71 15.57 -14.88
CA THR A 122 6.72 16.92 -14.29
C THR A 122 8.11 17.34 -13.82
N GLY A 123 9.03 16.39 -13.59
CA GLY A 123 10.31 16.63 -12.94
C GLY A 123 10.22 16.87 -11.42
N GLU A 124 9.02 16.79 -10.84
CA GLU A 124 8.76 17.08 -9.41
C GLU A 124 8.30 15.84 -8.62
N ALA A 125 8.49 14.62 -9.16
CA ALA A 125 7.97 13.39 -8.58
C ALA A 125 8.29 13.21 -7.09
N ALA A 126 9.55 13.47 -6.69
CA ALA A 126 9.98 13.36 -5.29
C ALA A 126 9.27 14.38 -4.37
N LEU A 127 9.06 15.61 -4.85
CA LEU A 127 8.37 16.66 -4.09
C LEU A 127 6.89 16.33 -3.92
N ILE A 128 6.24 15.90 -5.01
CA ILE A 128 4.83 15.49 -5.02
C ILE A 128 4.63 14.30 -4.08
N ALA A 129 5.48 13.27 -4.18
CA ALA A 129 5.41 12.08 -3.32
C ALA A 129 5.53 12.45 -1.84
N SER A 130 6.53 13.28 -1.48
CA SER A 130 6.73 13.70 -0.09
C SER A 130 5.53 14.48 0.48
N ALA A 131 4.97 15.41 -0.30
CA ALA A 131 3.80 16.19 0.11
C ALA A 131 2.54 15.32 0.29
N LEU A 132 2.29 14.39 -0.65
CA LEU A 132 1.16 13.46 -0.57
C LEU A 132 1.32 12.47 0.59
N GLU A 133 2.53 11.98 0.83
CA GLU A 133 2.81 11.07 1.95
C GLU A 133 2.57 11.77 3.30
N ALA A 134 3.03 13.01 3.46
CA ALA A 134 2.76 13.79 4.67
C ALA A 134 1.25 14.00 4.89
N ALA A 135 0.51 14.33 3.83
CA ALA A 135 -0.94 14.49 3.89
C ALA A 135 -1.66 13.17 4.23
N LEU A 136 -1.22 12.05 3.64
CA LEU A 136 -1.77 10.72 3.88
C LEU A 136 -1.55 10.29 5.33
N ARG A 137 -0.31 10.41 5.85
CA ARG A 137 0.01 10.10 7.25
C ARG A 137 -0.86 10.90 8.22
N ALA A 138 -1.03 12.21 7.98
CA ALA A 138 -1.92 13.04 8.78
C ALA A 138 -3.39 12.57 8.71
N ALA A 139 -3.87 12.10 7.55
CA ALA A 139 -5.22 11.58 7.39
C ALA A 139 -5.43 10.24 8.12
N ILE A 140 -4.46 9.33 8.06
CA ILE A 140 -4.49 8.03 8.77
C ILE A 140 -4.54 8.26 10.28
N ARG A 141 -3.64 9.11 10.82
CA ARG A 141 -3.62 9.44 12.26
C ARG A 141 -4.94 10.02 12.76
N ARG A 142 -5.59 10.90 11.97
CA ARG A 142 -6.90 11.47 12.33
C ARG A 142 -7.99 10.41 12.51
N ARG A 143 -7.88 9.26 11.85
CA ARG A 143 -8.84 8.15 11.93
C ARG A 143 -8.42 7.07 12.93
N GLY A 144 -7.30 7.25 13.64
CA GLY A 144 -6.74 6.21 14.51
C GLY A 144 -6.33 4.94 13.76
N GLY A 145 -6.11 5.03 12.43
CA GLY A 145 -5.66 3.90 11.64
C GLY A 145 -4.20 3.57 11.94
N ARG A 146 -3.81 2.31 11.69
CA ARG A 146 -2.39 1.92 11.73
C ARG A 146 -1.64 2.65 10.62
N GLU A 147 -0.51 3.25 10.95
CA GLU A 147 0.38 3.80 9.93
C GLU A 147 1.04 2.64 9.20
N PHE A 148 0.83 2.56 7.89
CA PHE A 148 1.63 1.71 7.01
C PHE A 148 2.74 2.58 6.41
N GLY A 149 3.94 2.05 6.35
CA GLY A 149 5.08 2.76 5.77
C GLY A 149 6.12 1.82 5.20
N VAL A 150 7.17 2.40 4.64
CA VAL A 150 8.28 1.65 4.06
C VAL A 150 9.08 1.00 5.18
N CYS A 151 9.43 -0.28 5.05
CA CYS A 151 10.10 -1.05 6.10
C CYS A 151 11.38 -0.37 6.61
N ARG A 152 12.21 0.20 5.72
CA ARG A 152 13.46 0.89 6.10
C ARG A 152 13.27 2.16 6.93
N THR A 153 12.04 2.69 7.02
CA THR A 153 11.73 3.85 7.86
C THR A 153 11.11 3.44 9.20
N CYS A 154 10.97 2.13 9.46
CA CYS A 154 10.47 1.61 10.71
C CYS A 154 11.53 1.73 11.82
N ARG A 155 11.10 2.06 13.04
CA ARG A 155 11.97 2.07 14.22
C ARG A 155 12.66 0.73 14.51
N HIS A 156 12.05 -0.37 14.05
CA HIS A 156 12.53 -1.74 14.24
C HIS A 156 13.52 -2.17 13.14
N PHE A 157 13.79 -1.32 12.15
CA PHE A 157 14.72 -1.62 11.06
C PHE A 157 16.16 -1.41 11.51
N GLU A 158 16.97 -2.46 11.42
CA GLU A 158 18.40 -2.41 11.69
C GLU A 158 19.19 -2.70 10.42
N ARG A 159 20.31 -1.98 10.25
CA ARG A 159 21.23 -2.16 9.13
C ARG A 159 22.66 -2.19 9.64
N ASP A 160 23.38 -3.25 9.30
CA ASP A 160 24.82 -3.37 9.50
C ASP A 160 25.50 -3.64 8.15
N GLY A 161 26.09 -2.59 7.57
CA GLY A 161 26.64 -2.63 6.21
C GLY A 161 25.58 -3.04 5.16
N ALA A 162 25.71 -4.27 4.64
CA ALA A 162 24.80 -4.86 3.65
C ALA A 162 23.70 -5.74 4.26
N THR A 163 23.85 -6.15 5.53
CA THR A 163 22.82 -6.93 6.21
C THR A 163 21.72 -5.99 6.72
N ARG A 164 20.49 -6.49 6.68
CA ARG A 164 19.29 -5.78 7.10
C ARG A 164 18.46 -6.76 7.90
N ARG A 165 17.90 -6.32 9.03
CA ARG A 165 17.04 -7.16 9.86
C ARG A 165 15.90 -6.36 10.45
N CYS A 166 14.80 -7.05 10.73
CA CYS A 166 13.72 -6.52 11.53
C CYS A 166 13.95 -6.96 12.98
N ALA A 167 14.23 -6.03 13.89
CA ALA A 167 14.46 -6.33 15.30
C ALA A 167 13.20 -6.85 16.01
N LEU A 168 12.01 -6.47 15.54
CA LEU A 168 10.72 -6.93 16.10
C LEU A 168 10.44 -8.40 15.78
N LEU A 169 10.63 -8.78 14.51
CA LEU A 169 10.35 -10.14 14.04
C LEU A 169 11.56 -11.08 14.16
N ASP A 170 12.72 -10.53 14.50
CA ASP A 170 14.02 -11.21 14.53
C ASP A 170 14.36 -11.95 13.22
N GLU A 171 14.06 -11.30 12.09
CA GLU A 171 14.18 -11.90 10.75
C GLU A 171 15.08 -11.06 9.84
N PRO A 172 15.91 -11.70 8.98
CA PRO A 172 16.62 -10.99 7.93
C PRO A 172 15.65 -10.34 6.94
N LEU A 173 16.07 -9.20 6.40
CA LEU A 173 15.34 -8.45 5.38
C LEU A 173 16.13 -8.45 4.07
N THR A 174 15.44 -8.76 2.97
CA THR A 174 16.00 -8.50 1.64
C THR A 174 16.01 -6.99 1.36
N ALA A 175 16.74 -6.56 0.33
CA ALA A 175 16.66 -5.18 -0.15
C ALA A 175 15.23 -4.83 -0.60
N GLN A 176 14.51 -5.79 -1.18
CA GLN A 176 13.12 -5.61 -1.59
C GLN A 176 12.18 -5.46 -0.40
N ASP A 177 12.34 -6.25 0.66
CA ASP A 177 11.54 -6.11 1.89
C ASP A 177 11.73 -4.73 2.52
N ALA A 178 12.97 -4.22 2.50
CA ALA A 178 13.31 -2.92 3.08
C ALA A 178 12.63 -1.73 2.38
N GLU A 179 12.39 -1.82 1.07
CA GLU A 179 11.72 -0.76 0.28
C GLU A 179 10.19 -0.95 0.17
N ALA A 180 9.66 -2.03 0.74
CA ALA A 180 8.25 -2.39 0.63
C ALA A 180 7.42 -1.95 1.86
N ILE A 181 6.09 -1.92 1.68
CA ILE A 181 5.11 -1.60 2.73
C ILE A 181 5.22 -2.65 3.84
N CYS A 182 5.33 -2.19 5.08
CA CYS A 182 5.40 -3.01 6.29
C CYS A 182 4.18 -2.77 7.20
N ALA A 183 3.48 -3.83 7.58
CA ALA A 183 2.36 -3.82 8.52
C ALA A 183 2.81 -3.59 9.97
N GLU A 184 4.06 -3.96 10.29
CA GLU A 184 4.70 -3.71 11.57
C GLU A 184 5.47 -2.38 11.60
N MET A 185 5.21 -1.48 10.63
CA MET A 185 5.86 -0.18 10.61
C MET A 185 5.40 0.63 11.82
N GLU A 186 6.37 1.03 12.64
CA GLU A 186 6.21 2.06 13.65
C GLU A 186 7.17 3.20 13.32
N ALA A 187 6.66 4.44 13.38
CA ALA A 187 7.49 5.62 13.20
C ALA A 187 8.63 5.64 14.23
N ALA A 188 9.84 5.95 13.77
CA ALA A 188 11.03 6.14 14.60
C ALA A 188 10.92 7.38 15.49
#